data_AF-A0A8T1NFK3-F1
#
_entry.id   AF-A0A8T1NFK3-F1
#
_cell.length_a   1.000
_cell.length_b   1.000
_cell.length_c   1.000
_cell.angle_alpha   90.00
_cell.angle_beta   90.00
_cell.angle_gamma   90.00
#
_symmetry.space_group_name_H-M   'P 1'
#
loop_
_entity.id
_entity.type
_entity.pdbx_description
1 polymer ?
#
loop_
_entity_poly.entity_id
_entity_poly.type
_entity_poly.pdbx_seq_one_letter_code
_entity_poly.pdbx_strand_id
1 'polypeptide(L)'
;MGSVPEDLSGIKESNESGQDSTNSSGNTKKVENVKLTFVREDRDRFDLQELLKASAEILGSGSFGSSYKAALHNGQVMVVKRFKQMNNLGKRSFKSI
;
A
#
# COMPACT_ATOMS: atom_id res chain seq x y z
N MET A 1 -2.83 -60.30 39.98
CA MET A 1 -2.38 -60.20 38.57
C MET A 1 -3.57 -60.50 37.69
N GLY A 2 -4.29 -59.46 37.27
CA GLY A 2 -5.43 -59.53 36.38
C GLY A 2 -5.25 -58.44 35.32
N SER A 3 -5.43 -58.83 34.06
CA SER A 3 -4.96 -58.16 32.86
C SER A 3 -5.58 -56.78 32.62
N VAL A 4 -4.75 -55.85 32.17
CA VAL A 4 -5.14 -54.59 31.51
C VAL A 4 -5.72 -54.90 30.12
N PRO A 5 -6.91 -54.40 29.76
CA PRO A 5 -7.33 -54.34 28.36
C PRO A 5 -6.82 -53.06 27.72
N GLU A 6 -6.19 -53.23 26.56
CA GLU A 6 -5.71 -52.18 25.67
C GLU A 6 -6.89 -51.42 25.03
N ASP A 7 -6.83 -50.09 25.02
CA ASP A 7 -7.58 -49.28 24.07
C ASP A 7 -6.60 -48.52 23.18
N LEU A 8 -6.50 -49.01 21.94
CA LEU A 8 -5.87 -48.37 20.80
C LEU A 8 -6.96 -47.62 20.04
N SER A 9 -7.00 -46.30 20.14
CA SER A 9 -7.52 -45.48 19.03
C SER A 9 -7.11 -44.01 19.13
N GLY A 10 -6.60 -43.47 18.02
CA GLY A 10 -6.69 -42.02 17.76
C GLY A 10 -5.39 -41.26 17.49
N ILE A 11 -4.54 -41.73 16.56
CA ILE A 11 -3.73 -40.78 15.79
C ILE A 11 -4.68 -40.05 14.83
N LYS A 12 -4.79 -38.72 14.94
CA LYS A 12 -5.14 -37.89 13.78
C LYS A 12 -4.47 -36.52 13.83
N GLU A 13 -3.36 -36.48 13.10
CA GLU A 13 -2.90 -35.44 12.17
C GLU A 13 -3.27 -33.98 12.46
N SER A 14 -2.20 -33.27 12.80
CA SER A 14 -1.95 -31.88 12.43
C SER A 14 -2.20 -31.62 10.95
N ASN A 15 -3.10 -30.68 10.66
CA ASN A 15 -2.98 -29.76 9.54
C ASN A 15 -4.02 -28.66 9.72
N GLU A 16 -3.58 -27.41 9.86
CA GLU A 16 -4.06 -26.36 8.98
C GLU A 16 -3.15 -25.13 9.08
N SER A 17 -2.52 -24.90 7.93
CA SER A 17 -1.60 -23.86 7.53
C SER A 17 -2.11 -22.45 7.82
N GLY A 18 -1.22 -21.62 8.37
CA GLY A 18 -1.33 -20.18 8.17
C GLY A 18 -1.18 -19.85 6.69
N GLN A 19 -2.12 -19.06 6.17
CA GLN A 19 -1.86 -18.08 5.12
C GLN A 19 -2.68 -16.83 5.43
N ASP A 20 -1.97 -15.84 5.96
CA ASP A 20 -2.33 -14.44 5.82
C ASP A 20 -2.47 -14.15 4.33
N SER A 21 -3.68 -13.82 3.93
CA SER A 21 -3.95 -13.21 2.64
C SER A 21 -5.08 -12.23 2.89
N THR A 22 -4.73 -11.16 3.59
CA THR A 22 -5.47 -9.90 3.51
C THR A 22 -5.65 -9.57 2.04
N ASN A 23 -6.87 -9.81 1.55
CA ASN A 23 -7.27 -9.49 0.20
C ASN A 23 -7.28 -7.95 0.09
N SER A 24 -6.11 -7.35 -0.16
CA SER A 24 -6.03 -5.97 -0.62
C SER A 24 -6.50 -6.00 -2.06
N SER A 25 -7.82 -6.08 -2.22
CA SER A 25 -8.52 -5.85 -3.48
C SER A 25 -8.05 -4.50 -3.97
N GLY A 26 -7.02 -4.53 -4.82
CA GLY A 26 -6.44 -3.38 -5.46
C GLY A 26 -7.57 -2.74 -6.23
N ASN A 27 -8.11 -1.66 -5.67
CA ASN A 27 -9.13 -0.85 -6.30
C ASN A 27 -8.44 -0.12 -7.46
N THR A 28 -8.13 -0.85 -8.53
CA THR A 28 -7.74 -0.38 -9.85
C THR A 28 -8.97 0.22 -10.55
N LYS A 29 -9.74 1.04 -9.83
CA LYS A 29 -10.73 1.93 -10.45
C LYS A 29 -9.95 2.92 -11.30
N LYS A 30 -9.87 2.62 -12.60
CA LYS A 30 -9.69 3.53 -13.73
C LYS A 30 -9.12 4.90 -13.32
N VAL A 31 -7.78 4.97 -13.25
CA VAL A 31 -6.99 6.18 -12.92
C VAL A 31 -7.18 7.30 -13.96
N GLU A 32 -7.93 7.03 -15.03
CA GLU A 32 -8.07 7.89 -16.21
C GLU A 32 -8.62 9.31 -15.93
N ASN A 33 -9.18 9.58 -14.74
CA ASN A 33 -9.73 10.89 -14.39
C ASN A 33 -9.00 11.62 -13.25
N VAL A 34 -7.78 11.22 -12.88
CA VAL A 34 -7.01 11.90 -11.83
C VAL A 34 -6.17 13.03 -12.43
N LYS A 35 -6.52 14.28 -12.10
CA LYS A 35 -5.78 15.48 -12.52
C LYS A 35 -4.65 15.79 -11.53
N LEU A 36 -3.40 15.76 -12.00
CA LEU A 36 -2.23 16.26 -11.26
C LEU A 36 -2.23 17.79 -11.23
N THR A 37 -1.87 18.39 -10.10
CA THR A 37 -1.76 19.84 -9.94
C THR A 37 -0.54 20.14 -9.10
N PHE A 38 0.22 21.16 -9.50
CA PHE A 38 1.39 21.64 -8.78
C PHE A 38 1.02 22.89 -7.98
N VAL A 39 1.44 22.94 -6.72
CA VAL A 39 1.23 24.11 -5.85
C VAL A 39 2.37 25.12 -6.00
N ARG A 40 3.55 24.66 -6.41
CA ARG A 40 4.75 25.47 -6.65
C ARG A 40 5.10 25.49 -8.13
N GLU A 41 5.70 26.59 -8.58
CA GLU A 41 6.10 26.78 -9.98
C GLU A 41 7.63 26.77 -10.18
N ASP A 42 8.41 26.72 -9.10
CA ASP A 42 9.88 26.77 -9.11
C ASP A 42 10.54 25.40 -9.29
N ARG A 43 9.80 24.41 -9.82
CA ARG A 43 10.25 23.03 -9.98
C ARG A 43 9.87 22.50 -11.35
N ASP A 44 10.70 21.60 -11.88
CA ASP A 44 10.39 20.87 -13.10
C ASP A 44 9.06 20.14 -12.97
N ARG A 45 8.26 20.18 -14.04
CA ARG A 45 6.96 19.53 -14.09
C ARG A 45 7.10 18.11 -14.61
N PHE A 46 6.24 17.23 -14.10
CA PHE A 46 6.06 15.86 -14.56
C PHE A 46 4.56 15.58 -14.70
N ASP A 47 4.20 14.53 -15.43
CA ASP A 47 2.80 14.10 -15.54
C ASP A 47 2.48 12.95 -14.56
N LEU A 48 1.19 12.65 -14.42
CA LEU A 48 0.76 11.59 -13.51
C LEU A 48 1.23 10.21 -13.95
N GLN A 49 1.31 9.93 -15.26
CA GLN A 49 1.77 8.64 -15.76
C GLN A 49 3.25 8.41 -15.43
N GLU A 50 4.07 9.44 -15.58
CA GLU A 50 5.49 9.40 -15.25
C GLU A 50 5.69 9.09 -13.76
N LEU A 51 4.94 9.77 -12.88
CA LEU A 51 4.99 9.50 -11.44
C LEU A 51 4.55 8.07 -11.09
N LEU A 52 3.50 7.55 -11.73
CA LEU A 52 2.97 6.22 -11.45
C LEU A 52 3.86 5.09 -12.00
N LYS A 53 4.67 5.38 -13.01
CA LYS A 53 5.67 4.45 -13.59
C LYS A 53 7.04 4.56 -12.93
N ALA A 54 7.25 5.57 -12.08
CA ALA A 54 8.51 5.77 -11.38
C ALA A 54 8.86 4.56 -10.50
N SER A 55 10.17 4.26 -10.40
CA SER A 55 10.63 3.30 -9.40
C SER A 55 10.43 3.91 -8.01
N ALA A 56 9.97 3.10 -7.05
CA ALA A 56 9.66 3.59 -5.72
C ALA A 56 10.11 2.61 -4.64
N GLU A 57 10.79 3.13 -3.63
CA GLU A 57 11.12 2.41 -2.40
C GLU A 57 10.33 2.97 -1.22
N ILE A 58 9.92 2.10 -0.29
CA ILE A 58 9.18 2.49 0.90
C ILE A 58 10.15 3.12 1.90
N LEU A 59 9.86 4.37 2.31
CA LEU A 59 10.60 5.05 3.37
C LEU A 59 10.00 4.79 4.75
N GLY A 60 8.69 4.54 4.82
CA GLY A 60 8.02 4.23 6.07
C GLY A 60 6.50 4.36 6.00
N SER A 61 5.84 3.85 7.04
CA SER A 61 4.39 3.95 7.22
C SER A 61 4.06 4.54 8.58
N GLY A 62 3.03 5.37 8.64
CA GLY A 62 2.55 5.98 9.88
C GLY A 62 1.03 6.14 9.92
N SER A 63 0.54 6.87 10.91
CA SER A 63 -0.89 7.16 11.11
C SER A 63 -1.53 7.80 9.87
N PHE A 64 -0.88 8.81 9.29
CA PHE A 64 -1.39 9.52 8.11
C PHE A 64 -1.26 8.76 6.80
N GLY A 65 -0.49 7.67 6.77
CA GLY A 65 -0.23 6.87 5.57
C GLY A 65 1.24 6.63 5.30
N SER A 66 1.56 6.22 4.08
CA SER A 66 2.88 5.71 3.70
C SER A 66 3.66 6.75 2.89
N SER A 67 4.97 6.78 3.10
CA SER A 67 5.93 7.61 2.38
C SER A 67 6.81 6.75 1.49
N TYR A 68 7.05 7.22 0.28
CA TYR A 68 7.85 6.54 -0.73
C TYR A 68 8.89 7.50 -1.28
N LYS A 69 10.10 7.00 -1.58
CA LYS A 69 11.05 7.71 -2.42
C LYS A 69 10.84 7.23 -3.84
N ALA A 70 10.47 8.14 -4.73
CA ALA A 70 10.24 7.86 -6.13
C ALA A 70 11.37 8.45 -6.97
N ALA A 71 11.93 7.66 -7.88
CA ALA A 71 12.89 8.12 -8.88
C ALA A 71 12.23 8.12 -10.26
N LEU A 72 12.06 9.32 -10.80
CA LEU A 72 11.52 9.58 -12.14
C LEU A 72 12.56 9.23 -13.21
N HIS A 73 12.10 9.04 -14.45
CA HIS A 73 12.95 8.62 -15.57
C HIS A 73 14.00 9.68 -15.95
N ASN A 74 13.71 10.95 -15.67
CA ASN A 74 14.63 12.07 -15.86
C ASN A 74 15.71 12.19 -14.76
N GLY A 75 15.77 11.25 -13.81
CA GLY A 75 16.71 11.25 -12.69
C GLY A 75 16.27 12.09 -11.49
N GLN A 76 15.13 12.78 -11.56
CA GLN A 76 14.59 13.53 -10.42
C GLN A 76 14.09 12.56 -9.34
N VAL A 77 14.45 12.83 -8.08
CA VAL A 77 14.05 12.03 -6.92
C VAL A 77 13.12 12.85 -6.03
N MET A 78 12.02 12.23 -5.62
CA MET A 78 10.96 12.88 -4.84
C MET A 78 10.47 11.99 -3.69
N VAL A 79 9.84 12.61 -2.70
CA VAL A 79 9.07 11.89 -1.67
C VAL A 79 7.57 11.99 -2.01
N VAL A 80 6.92 10.84 -2.13
CA VAL A 80 5.47 10.73 -2.34
C VAL A 80 4.80 10.29 -1.05
N LYS A 81 3.77 11.01 -0.62
CA LYS A 81 2.95 10.63 0.56
C LYS A 81 1.58 10.14 0.10
N ARG A 82 1.28 8.85 0.33
CA ARG A 82 -0.06 8.28 0.13
C ARG A 82 -0.86 8.39 1.42
N PHE A 83 -1.75 9.37 1.50
CA PHE A 83 -2.61 9.58 2.66
C PHE A 83 -3.76 8.55 2.74
N LYS A 84 -4.05 8.02 3.93
CA LYS A 84 -5.12 7.01 4.14
C LYS A 84 -6.54 7.57 3.99
N GLN A 85 -6.78 8.80 4.43
CA GLN A 85 -8.12 9.41 4.50
C GLN A 85 -8.13 10.81 3.86
N MET A 86 -7.53 10.97 2.69
CA MET A 86 -7.52 12.27 2.00
C MET A 86 -8.84 12.59 1.28
N ASN A 87 -9.68 11.58 1.05
CA ASN A 87 -10.97 11.75 0.35
C ASN A 87 -11.96 12.65 1.11
N ASN A 88 -11.72 12.91 2.41
CA ASN A 88 -12.60 13.72 3.24
C ASN A 88 -12.28 15.22 3.18
N LEU A 89 -11.14 15.60 2.60
CA LEU A 89 -10.73 17.00 2.44
C LEU A 89 -10.95 17.41 0.98
N GLY A 90 -11.90 18.32 0.75
CA GLY A 90 -12.16 18.83 -0.59
C GLY A 90 -10.93 19.54 -1.18
N LYS A 91 -10.79 19.53 -2.53
CA LYS A 91 -9.68 20.14 -3.28
C LYS A 91 -9.33 21.58 -2.85
N ARG A 92 -10.31 22.33 -2.31
CA ARG A 92 -10.14 23.71 -1.82
C ARG A 92 -9.28 23.80 -0.55
N SER A 93 -9.45 22.88 0.39
CA SER A 93 -8.73 22.89 1.66
C SER A 93 -7.23 22.59 1.50
N PHE A 94 -6.86 21.82 0.47
CA PHE A 94 -5.46 21.49 0.18
C PHE A 94 -4.68 22.64 -0.48
N LYS A 95 -5.37 23.57 -1.16
CA LYS A 95 -4.72 24.69 -1.87
C LYS A 95 -4.32 25.87 -0.97
N SER A 96 -4.72 25.84 0.31
CA SER A 96 -4.45 26.93 1.26
C SER A 96 -3.20 26.68 2.13
N ILE A 97 -2.50 25.57 1.90
CA ILE A 97 -1.23 25.21 2.56
C ILE A 97 -0.09 25.54 1.62
#